data_AF-A0A1B3PYN1-F1
#
_entry.id   AF-A0A1B3PYN1-F1
#
_cell.length_a   1.000
_cell.length_b   1.000
_cell.length_c   1.000
_cell.angle_alpha   90.00
_cell.angle_beta   90.00
_cell.angle_gamma   90.00
#
_symmetry.space_group_name_H-M   'P 1'
#
loop_
_entity.id
_entity.type
_entity.pdbx_description
1 polymer ?
#
loop_
_entity_poly.entity_id
_entity_poly.type
_entity_poly.pdbx_seq_one_letter_code
_entity_poly.pdbx_strand_id
1 'polypeptide(L)'
;MGRIPERLVYTANLQCGNAKYGYRHIQAEHAEDWKAVAYPSGDPNHWHFINWFITETGKKALSVQEDKARNVYNYRGWIQIKDSRGRVIKNYCPKLAISRDSGHRIITTYPMNCSSLSLPHK
;
A
#
# COMPACT_ATOMS: atom_id res chain seq x y z
N MET A 1 -3.89 -25.50 -2.14
CA MET A 1 -3.92 -24.07 -1.75
C MET A 1 -2.58 -23.46 -2.13
N GLY A 2 -2.54 -22.61 -3.16
CA GLY A 2 -1.30 -22.01 -3.62
C GLY A 2 -0.74 -21.05 -2.56
N ARG A 3 0.56 -21.13 -2.29
CA ARG A 3 1.28 -20.15 -1.47
C ARG A 3 0.99 -18.77 -2.05
N ILE A 4 0.21 -17.96 -1.35
CA ILE A 4 0.07 -16.55 -1.68
C ILE A 4 1.47 -15.96 -1.55
N PRO A 5 2.01 -15.30 -2.60
CA PRO A 5 3.41 -14.90 -2.59
C PRO A 5 3.56 -13.66 -1.73
N GLU A 6 3.80 -13.87 -0.43
CA GLU A 6 4.25 -12.83 0.52
C GLU A 6 5.47 -12.05 -0.01
N ARG A 7 6.23 -12.64 -0.94
CA ARG A 7 7.41 -12.04 -1.56
C ARG A 7 7.16 -11.26 -2.86
N LEU A 8 5.95 -11.26 -3.42
CA LEU A 8 5.67 -10.62 -4.70
C LEU A 8 5.87 -9.11 -4.68
N VAL A 9 5.71 -8.49 -3.50
CA VAL A 9 5.96 -7.04 -3.34
C VAL A 9 7.42 -6.68 -3.64
N TYR A 10 8.37 -7.58 -3.39
CA TYR A 10 9.80 -7.31 -3.65
C TYR A 10 10.17 -7.33 -5.13
N THR A 11 9.34 -7.94 -5.98
CA THR A 11 9.53 -8.00 -7.43
C THR A 11 8.53 -7.11 -8.17
N ALA A 12 7.60 -6.48 -7.44
CA ALA A 12 6.57 -5.65 -8.03
C ALA A 12 7.09 -4.25 -8.33
N ASN A 13 6.77 -3.74 -9.52
CA ASN A 13 7.27 -2.45 -9.98
C ASN A 13 6.17 -1.39 -9.99
N LEU A 14 6.45 -0.23 -9.38
CA LEU A 14 5.64 0.98 -9.55
C LEU A 14 6.01 1.64 -10.89
N GLN A 15 5.21 1.40 -11.91
CA GLN A 15 5.39 2.00 -13.24
C GLN A 15 4.78 3.41 -13.28
N CYS A 16 5.20 4.24 -14.24
CA CYS A 16 4.54 5.52 -14.52
C CYS A 16 3.03 5.35 -14.73
N GLY A 17 2.66 4.31 -15.48
CA GLY A 17 1.28 3.86 -15.63
C GLY A 17 0.37 4.81 -16.41
N ASN A 18 -0.93 4.73 -16.15
CA ASN A 18 -1.97 5.54 -16.77
C ASN A 18 -3.15 5.71 -15.79
N ALA A 19 -4.31 6.17 -16.26
CA ALA A 19 -5.48 6.38 -15.39
C ALA A 19 -5.96 5.12 -14.63
N LYS A 20 -5.54 3.92 -15.04
CA LYS A 20 -5.98 2.64 -14.46
C LYS A 20 -4.95 1.98 -13.55
N TYR A 21 -3.67 2.36 -13.62
CA TYR A 21 -2.63 1.74 -12.80
C TYR A 21 -1.40 2.61 -12.63
N GLY A 22 -0.59 2.27 -11.64
CA GLY A 22 0.73 2.86 -11.42
C GLY A 22 0.67 4.28 -10.86
N TYR A 23 1.77 5.01 -11.02
CA TYR A 23 1.95 6.34 -10.45
C TYR A 23 0.83 7.32 -10.85
N ARG A 24 0.49 7.39 -12.14
CA ARG A 24 -0.54 8.33 -12.64
C ARG A 24 -1.93 8.04 -12.04
N HIS A 25 -2.26 6.78 -11.84
CA HIS A 25 -3.53 6.40 -11.20
C HIS A 25 -3.53 6.79 -9.71
N ILE A 26 -2.45 6.50 -8.98
CA ILE A 26 -2.32 6.89 -7.57
C ILE A 26 -2.36 8.42 -7.42
N GLN A 27 -1.73 9.15 -8.34
CA GLN A 27 -1.78 10.61 -8.36
C GLN A 27 -3.20 11.14 -8.58
N ALA A 28 -3.93 10.57 -9.53
CA ALA A 28 -5.26 11.02 -9.88
C ALA A 28 -6.29 10.72 -8.77
N GLU A 29 -6.22 9.54 -8.17
CA GLU A 29 -7.27 9.04 -7.26
C GLU A 29 -6.93 9.19 -5.77
N HIS A 30 -5.64 9.24 -5.41
CA HIS A 30 -5.19 9.10 -4.02
C HIS A 30 -4.18 10.16 -3.56
N ALA A 31 -3.87 11.17 -4.39
CA ALA A 31 -2.91 12.21 -3.99
C ALA A 31 -3.32 12.94 -2.70
N GLU A 32 -4.60 13.25 -2.54
CA GLU A 32 -5.10 13.91 -1.33
C GLU A 32 -5.03 12.99 -0.10
N ASP A 33 -5.31 11.69 -0.26
CA ASP A 33 -5.13 10.70 0.80
C ASP A 33 -3.68 10.69 1.29
N TRP A 34 -2.73 10.70 0.36
CA TRP A 34 -1.31 10.68 0.66
C TRP A 34 -0.79 11.99 1.25
N LYS A 35 -1.28 13.14 0.78
CA LYS A 35 -0.97 14.44 1.38
C LYS A 35 -1.43 14.48 2.85
N ALA A 36 -2.61 13.95 3.15
CA ALA A 36 -3.11 13.90 4.53
C ALA A 36 -2.25 13.02 5.46
N VAL A 37 -1.57 12.00 4.92
CA VAL A 37 -0.63 11.15 5.69
C VAL A 37 0.76 11.76 5.82
N ALA A 38 1.24 12.47 4.79
CA ALA A 38 2.55 13.10 4.78
C ALA A 38 2.60 14.41 5.59
N TYR A 39 1.48 15.14 5.69
CA TYR A 39 1.45 16.40 6.44
C TYR A 39 1.88 16.24 7.92
N PRO A 40 1.42 15.23 8.68
CA PRO A 40 1.91 14.98 10.04
C PRO A 40 3.38 14.59 10.16
N SER A 41 4.01 14.09 9.09
CA SER A 41 5.43 13.73 9.11
C SER A 41 6.35 14.91 8.77
N GLY A 42 5.79 16.07 8.39
CA GLY A 42 6.55 17.26 8.01
C GLY A 42 7.19 17.18 6.62
N ASP A 43 6.89 16.13 5.84
CA ASP A 43 7.40 15.97 4.48
C ASP A 43 6.37 16.50 3.45
N PRO A 44 6.65 17.61 2.75
CA PRO A 44 5.75 18.13 1.72
C PRO A 44 5.71 17.23 0.46
N ASN A 45 6.70 16.35 0.29
CA ASN A 45 6.79 15.43 -0.84
C ASN A 45 6.24 14.05 -0.49
N HIS A 46 4.91 13.95 -0.53
CA HIS A 46 4.16 12.70 -0.32
C HIS A 46 4.62 11.51 -1.19
N TRP A 47 5.38 11.74 -2.27
CA TRP A 47 5.91 10.67 -3.13
C TRP A 47 6.98 9.81 -2.47
N HIS A 48 7.85 10.39 -1.64
CA HIS A 48 8.80 9.60 -0.85
C HIS A 48 8.06 8.67 0.11
N PHE A 49 6.97 9.18 0.68
CA PHE A 49 6.07 8.42 1.54
C PHE A 49 5.47 7.22 0.81
N ILE A 50 4.95 7.40 -0.41
CA ILE A 50 4.34 6.31 -1.18
C ILE A 50 5.32 5.17 -1.45
N ASN A 51 6.55 5.46 -1.86
CA ASN A 51 7.58 4.43 -2.13
C ASN A 51 8.01 3.67 -0.87
N TRP A 52 8.28 4.42 0.21
CA TRP A 52 8.56 3.82 1.52
C TRP A 52 7.42 2.92 1.96
N PHE A 53 6.20 3.38 1.76
CA PHE A 53 5.02 2.72 2.24
C PHE A 53 4.64 1.47 1.43
N ILE A 54 4.84 1.47 0.10
CA ILE A 54 4.77 0.25 -0.73
C ILE A 54 5.71 -0.82 -0.15
N THR A 55 6.95 -0.42 0.13
CA THR A 55 7.99 -1.30 0.67
C THR A 55 7.59 -1.85 2.05
N GLU A 56 7.14 -0.98 2.95
CA GLU A 56 6.75 -1.39 4.30
C GLU A 56 5.48 -2.22 4.33
N THR A 57 4.50 -1.92 3.47
CA THR A 57 3.25 -2.71 3.35
C THR A 57 3.56 -4.13 2.90
N GLY A 58 4.50 -4.32 1.98
CA GLY A 58 4.92 -5.66 1.59
C GLY A 58 5.68 -6.41 2.66
N LYS A 59 6.64 -5.74 3.33
CA LYS A 59 7.41 -6.34 4.43
C LYS A 59 6.53 -6.77 5.60
N LYS A 60 5.51 -5.97 5.91
CA LYS A 60 4.63 -6.12 7.08
C LYS A 60 3.22 -6.55 6.69
N ALA A 61 3.06 -7.20 5.53
CA ALA A 61 1.76 -7.67 5.10
C ALA A 61 1.21 -8.66 6.13
N LEU A 62 0.10 -8.30 6.76
CA LEU A 62 -0.63 -9.16 7.69
C LEU A 62 -1.64 -10.05 6.96
N SER A 63 -2.11 -9.59 5.79
CA SER A 63 -3.02 -10.35 4.96
C SER A 63 -2.77 -10.07 3.49
N VAL A 64 -3.03 -11.10 2.69
CA VAL A 64 -3.03 -10.99 1.25
C VAL A 64 -4.30 -11.66 0.76
N GLN A 65 -5.12 -10.92 0.01
CA GLN A 65 -6.39 -11.40 -0.53
C GLN A 65 -6.33 -11.42 -2.05
N GLU A 66 -6.69 -12.55 -2.64
CA GLU A 66 -6.83 -12.67 -4.08
C GLU A 66 -8.20 -12.13 -4.52
N ASP A 67 -8.21 -11.11 -5.39
CA ASP A 67 -9.40 -10.64 -6.08
C ASP A 67 -9.33 -11.12 -7.54
N LYS A 68 -10.00 -12.24 -7.81
CA LYS A 68 -10.03 -12.86 -9.14
C LYS A 68 -10.74 -11.98 -10.17
N ALA A 69 -11.80 -11.30 -9.78
CA ALA A 69 -12.59 -10.46 -10.69
C ALA A 69 -11.78 -9.27 -11.21
N ARG A 70 -10.92 -8.69 -10.35
CA ARG A 70 -10.02 -7.59 -10.73
C ARG A 70 -8.62 -8.03 -11.14
N ASN A 71 -8.34 -9.32 -11.07
CA ASN A 71 -7.03 -9.91 -11.35
C ASN A 71 -5.87 -9.30 -10.53
N VAL A 72 -6.10 -9.07 -9.23
CA VAL A 72 -5.10 -8.49 -8.31
C VAL A 72 -4.91 -9.29 -7.03
N TYR A 73 -3.72 -9.20 -6.46
CA TYR A 73 -3.44 -9.51 -5.07
C TYR A 73 -3.52 -8.21 -4.26
N ASN A 74 -4.37 -8.19 -3.24
CA ASN A 74 -4.51 -7.08 -2.30
C ASN A 74 -3.74 -7.39 -1.02
N TYR A 75 -2.62 -6.72 -0.84
CA TYR A 75 -1.82 -6.76 0.38
C TYR A 75 -2.36 -5.73 1.36
N ARG A 76 -2.46 -6.13 2.62
CA ARG A 76 -2.67 -5.20 3.73
C ARG A 76 -1.67 -5.46 4.83
N GLY A 77 -1.13 -4.40 5.41
CA GLY A 77 -0.16 -4.46 6.51
C GLY A 77 -0.44 -3.36 7.53
N TRP A 78 0.17 -3.45 8.72
CA TRP A 78 0.13 -2.36 9.69
C TRP A 78 1.37 -1.48 9.55
N ILE A 79 1.14 -0.18 9.39
CA ILE A 79 2.20 0.83 9.32
C ILE A 79 1.97 1.86 10.41
N GLN A 80 3.02 2.13 11.19
CA GLN A 80 3.02 3.15 12.23
C GLN A 80 3.81 4.35 11.76
N ILE A 81 3.21 5.53 11.83
CA ILE A 81 3.91 6.80 11.68
C ILE A 81 4.33 7.26 13.07
N LYS A 82 5.63 7.53 13.22
CA LYS A 82 6.25 7.93 14.48
C LYS A 82 6.82 9.35 14.38
N ASP A 83 6.81 10.08 15.48
CA ASP A 83 7.50 11.38 15.56
C ASP A 83 9.02 11.21 15.68
N SER A 84 9.74 12.33 15.69
CA SER A 84 11.20 12.37 15.87
C SER A 84 11.70 11.81 17.20
N ARG A 85 10.79 11.60 18.18
CA ARG A 85 11.07 10.99 19.49
C ARG A 85 10.68 9.51 19.53
N GLY A 86 10.28 8.93 18.40
CA GLY A 86 9.88 7.52 18.28
C GLY A 86 8.48 7.20 18.79
N ARG A 87 7.67 8.20 19.15
CA ARG A 87 6.29 8.00 19.64
C ARG A 87 5.37 7.78 18.46
N VAL A 88 4.47 6.80 18.56
CA VAL A 88 3.47 6.54 17.52
C VAL A 88 2.44 7.68 17.50
N ILE A 89 2.32 8.34 16.36
CA ILE A 89 1.33 9.42 16.14
C ILE A 89 0.09 8.86 15.46
N LYS A 90 0.26 7.91 14.54
CA LYS A 90 -0.83 7.37 13.73
C LYS A 90 -0.55 5.94 13.27
N ASN A 91 -1.61 5.15 13.18
CA ASN A 91 -1.58 3.81 12.58
C ASN A 91 -2.38 3.82 11.29
N TYR A 92 -1.80 3.23 10.24
CA TYR A 92 -2.44 3.00 8.95
C TYR A 92 -2.40 1.52 8.61
N CYS A 93 -3.43 1.10 7.89
CA CYS A 93 -3.61 -0.25 7.44
C CYS A 93 -3.84 -0.29 5.93
N PRO A 94 -2.83 0.09 5.17
CA PRO A 94 -3.00 0.29 3.74
C PRO A 94 -3.48 -0.89 2.95
N LYS A 95 -3.97 -0.53 1.77
CA LYS A 95 -4.15 -1.44 0.67
C LYS A 95 -3.06 -1.21 -0.36
N LEU A 96 -2.39 -2.28 -0.75
CA LEU A 96 -1.49 -2.34 -1.89
C LEU A 96 -2.02 -3.40 -2.86
N ALA A 97 -2.44 -2.98 -4.06
CA ALA A 97 -2.95 -3.88 -5.07
C ALA A 97 -1.88 -4.13 -6.14
N ILE A 98 -1.55 -5.40 -6.37
CA ILE A 98 -0.55 -5.82 -7.36
C ILE A 98 -1.22 -6.75 -8.37
N SER A 99 -0.93 -6.58 -9.65
CA SER A 99 -1.46 -7.47 -10.68
C SER A 99 -1.00 -8.92 -10.48
N ARG A 100 -1.89 -9.84 -10.81
CA ARG A 100 -1.59 -11.28 -10.79
C ARG A 100 -0.99 -11.79 -12.10
N ASP A 101 -0.89 -10.93 -13.11
CA ASP A 101 -0.15 -11.24 -14.33
C ASP A 101 1.35 -11.37 -14.06
N SER A 102 2.09 -11.95 -14.99
CA SER A 102 3.53 -12.20 -14.87
C SER A 102 4.37 -10.93 -14.68
N GLY A 103 3.82 -9.75 -14.99
CA GLY A 103 4.49 -8.47 -14.83
C GLY A 103 4.46 -7.92 -13.40
N HIS A 104 3.56 -8.43 -12.54
CA HIS A 104 3.43 -8.07 -11.13
C HIS A 104 3.51 -6.55 -10.89
N ARG A 105 2.75 -5.77 -11.67
CA ARG A 105 2.77 -4.32 -11.62
C ARG A 105 1.91 -3.82 -10.46
N ILE A 106 2.36 -2.75 -9.81
CA ILE A 106 1.54 -2.08 -8.80
C ILE A 106 0.40 -1.36 -9.50
N ILE A 107 -0.83 -1.76 -9.17
CA ILE A 107 -2.05 -1.17 -9.71
C ILE A 107 -2.38 0.10 -8.94
N THR A 108 -2.51 0.00 -7.63
CA THR A 108 -2.78 1.14 -6.76
C THR A 108 -2.24 0.89 -5.35
N THR A 109 -2.06 1.98 -4.60
CA THR A 109 -1.85 1.95 -3.16
C THR A 109 -2.44 3.21 -2.55
N TYR A 110 -3.05 3.06 -1.38
CA TYR A 110 -3.60 4.18 -0.61
C TYR A 110 -3.63 3.86 0.88
N PRO A 111 -3.51 4.88 1.74
CA PRO A 111 -3.61 4.69 3.18
C PRO A 111 -5.06 4.39 3.55
N MET A 112 -5.26 3.53 4.55
CA MET A 112 -6.58 3.27 5.13
C MET A 112 -6.47 3.28 6.65
N ASN A 113 -7.55 3.62 7.33
CA ASN A 113 -7.63 3.48 8.78
C ASN A 113 -7.73 1.99 9.16
N CYS A 114 -7.02 1.60 10.22
CA CYS A 114 -7.01 0.22 10.71
C CYS A 114 -8.33 -0.31 11.24
N SER A 115 -9.28 0.56 11.58
CA SER A 115 -10.65 0.16 11.96
C SER A 115 -11.40 -0.56 10.83
N SER A 116 -10.97 -0.40 9.58
CA SER A 116 -11.55 -1.08 8.40
C SER A 116 -10.95 -2.47 8.13
N LEU A 117 -9.96 -2.89 8.93
CA LEU A 117 -9.44 -4.24 8.90
C LEU A 117 -10.24 -5.06 9.91
N SER A 118 -11.33 -5.69 9.44
CA SER A 118 -11.81 -6.91 10.07
C SER A 118 -10.69 -7.94 9.92
N LEU A 119 -9.80 -8.00 10.91
CA LEU A 119 -8.86 -9.11 11.03
C LEU A 119 -9.71 -10.38 11.04
N PRO A 120 -9.41 -11.40 10.22
CA PRO A 120 -10.00 -12.70 10.47
C PRO A 120 -9.62 -13.05 11.91
N HIS A 121 -10.64 -13.18 12.77
CA HIS A 121 -10.47 -13.68 14.13
C HIS A 121 -9.63 -14.95 14.03
N LYS A 122 -8.46 -14.94 14.69
CA LYS A 122 -7.82 -16.18 15.10
C LYS A 122 -8.57 -16.72 16.31
#